data_AF-A0A3R7MJS5-F1
#
_entry.id   AF-A0A3R7MJS5-F1
#
_cell.length_a   1.000
_cell.length_b   1.000
_cell.length_c   1.000
_cell.angle_alpha   90.00
_cell.angle_beta   90.00
_cell.angle_gamma   90.00
#
_symmetry.space_group_name_H-M   'P 1'
#
loop_
_entity.id
_entity.type
_entity.pdbx_description
1 polymer ?
#
loop_
_entity_poly.entity_id
_entity_poly.type
_entity_poly.pdbx_seq_one_letter_code
_entity_poly.pdbx_strand_id
1 'polypeptide(L)'
;MEDEDEEIIGLKTAIEFYHDLRAACNADAVGKSKKGKKKGKARARELGEEDREPSSPRRYTPPPDKPVTNLSKKWEKQPDYLDMTGLSLHEYQLEGVNWLRYSWGQGTDTILADEMGLGKTIQTIAFLYSLYKEGHSKGPFLVAVPLSTIINWEREFEMWAPDFYVVTYVGDRESRSMIREHELSFEEGAVRSASKATRIRTTNVKFNVLLTSYEMISMDQACLGSLEWACLVVDEAHRLKSNQSKFFRVLNQYNIVYRLLLTGTPLQNNLENFSIYSTSCVLKNSLIYHPSK
;
A
#
# COMPACT_ATOMS: atom_id res chain seq x y z
N MET A 1 -43.35 -18.53 -10.99
CA MET A 1 -43.61 -17.17 -10.53
C MET A 1 -42.91 -17.07 -9.20
N GLU A 2 -41.59 -16.98 -9.25
CA GLU A 2 -40.85 -15.71 -9.44
C GLU A 2 -41.15 -14.79 -8.27
N ASP A 3 -40.21 -14.78 -7.34
CA ASP A 3 -39.71 -13.54 -6.71
C ASP A 3 -38.19 -13.77 -6.55
N GLU A 4 -37.52 -13.86 -7.70
CA GLU A 4 -36.08 -13.59 -7.81
C GLU A 4 -35.95 -12.06 -7.74
N ASP A 5 -35.52 -11.53 -6.60
CA ASP A 5 -34.78 -10.26 -6.45
C ASP A 5 -34.66 -9.93 -4.94
N GLU A 6 -33.95 -10.78 -4.18
CA GLU A 6 -33.34 -10.30 -2.94
C GLU A 6 -32.22 -9.32 -3.31
N GLU A 7 -32.58 -8.05 -3.41
CA GLU A 7 -31.65 -6.97 -3.77
C GLU A 7 -30.55 -6.88 -2.69
N ILE A 8 -29.38 -7.44 -2.99
CA ILE A 8 -28.23 -7.42 -2.08
C ILE A 8 -27.88 -5.96 -1.78
N ILE A 9 -28.04 -5.57 -0.52
CA ILE A 9 -27.79 -4.21 -0.04
C ILE A 9 -26.35 -3.80 -0.41
N GLY A 10 -26.22 -2.70 -1.17
CA GLY A 10 -24.93 -2.15 -1.59
C GLY A 10 -24.33 -2.75 -2.87
N LEU A 11 -24.96 -3.76 -3.49
CA LEU A 11 -24.44 -4.39 -4.72
C LEU A 11 -24.34 -3.41 -5.89
N LYS A 12 -25.39 -2.60 -6.13
CA LYS A 12 -25.39 -1.57 -7.18
C LYS A 12 -24.24 -0.57 -6.99
N THR A 13 -24.00 -0.15 -5.76
CA THR A 13 -22.89 0.74 -5.39
C THR A 13 -21.53 0.11 -5.66
N ALA A 14 -21.34 -1.16 -5.28
CA ALA A 14 -20.09 -1.87 -5.50
C ALA A 14 -19.79 -2.04 -7.01
N ILE A 15 -20.84 -2.29 -7.80
CA ILE A 15 -20.76 -2.35 -9.27
C ILE A 15 -20.33 -1.00 -9.84
N GLU A 16 -20.94 0.09 -9.42
CA GLU A 16 -20.57 1.45 -9.86
C GLU A 16 -19.11 1.77 -9.50
N PHE A 17 -18.70 1.52 -8.26
CA PHE A 17 -17.31 1.69 -7.82
C PHE A 17 -16.33 0.89 -8.67
N TYR A 18 -16.65 -0.38 -8.96
CA TYR A 18 -15.81 -1.25 -9.79
C TYR A 18 -15.67 -0.71 -11.22
N HIS A 19 -16.76 -0.24 -11.83
CA HIS A 19 -16.72 0.34 -13.17
C HIS A 19 -15.92 1.65 -13.21
N ASP A 20 -16.05 2.51 -12.20
CA ASP A 20 -15.26 3.74 -12.08
C ASP A 20 -13.77 3.46 -11.92
N LEU A 21 -13.41 2.51 -11.03
CA LEU A 21 -12.03 2.06 -10.84
C LEU A 21 -11.44 1.51 -12.15
N ARG A 22 -12.18 0.65 -12.85
CA ARG A 22 -11.77 0.08 -14.15
C ARG A 22 -11.56 1.17 -15.20
N ALA A 23 -12.45 2.15 -15.25
CA ALA A 23 -12.33 3.27 -16.18
C ALA A 23 -11.08 4.13 -15.90
N ALA A 24 -10.79 4.40 -14.63
CA ALA A 24 -9.60 5.15 -14.22
C ALA A 24 -8.30 4.39 -14.57
N CYS A 25 -8.21 3.11 -14.23
CA CYS A 25 -7.04 2.29 -14.54
C CYS A 25 -6.80 2.14 -16.06
N ASN A 26 -7.87 2.04 -16.86
CA ASN A 26 -7.76 2.00 -18.31
C ASN A 26 -7.36 3.37 -18.91
N ALA A 27 -7.83 4.48 -18.35
CA ALA A 27 -7.43 5.81 -18.78
C ALA A 27 -5.92 6.05 -18.58
N ASP A 28 -5.37 5.60 -17.46
CA ASP A 28 -3.93 5.64 -17.17
C ASP A 28 -3.11 4.78 -18.15
N ALA A 29 -3.66 3.63 -18.60
CA ALA A 29 -3.03 2.79 -19.64
C ALA A 29 -2.94 3.50 -21.00
N VAL A 30 -4.03 4.14 -21.42
CA VAL A 30 -4.14 4.81 -22.73
C VAL A 30 -3.39 6.15 -22.76
N GLY A 31 -3.32 6.85 -21.62
CA GLY A 31 -2.62 8.13 -21.47
C GLY A 31 -1.11 8.05 -21.72
N LYS A 32 -0.47 6.90 -21.46
CA LYS A 32 0.95 6.66 -21.81
C LYS A 32 1.21 6.57 -23.32
N SER A 33 0.19 6.35 -24.16
CA SER A 33 0.35 6.12 -25.60
C SER A 33 0.01 7.34 -26.49
N LYS A 34 -0.60 8.41 -25.96
CA LYS A 34 -0.92 9.62 -26.73
C LYS A 34 -0.54 10.90 -25.98
N LYS A 35 0.73 11.31 -26.07
CA LYS A 35 1.13 12.71 -25.85
C LYS A 35 0.63 13.56 -27.02
N GLY A 36 -0.61 14.03 -26.94
CA GLY A 36 -1.20 14.89 -27.96
C GLY A 36 -2.59 15.40 -27.59
N LYS A 37 -2.61 16.63 -27.04
CA LYS A 37 -3.79 17.52 -26.86
C LYS A 37 -5.04 16.91 -26.21
N LYS A 38 -5.37 17.38 -25.00
CA LYS A 38 -6.77 17.71 -24.66
C LYS A 38 -6.86 18.83 -23.62
N LYS A 39 -7.18 20.03 -24.13
CA LYS A 39 -7.90 21.09 -23.39
C LYS A 39 -9.30 20.55 -23.08
N GLY A 40 -9.79 20.82 -21.88
CA GLY A 40 -11.22 20.77 -21.54
C GLY A 40 -11.69 19.54 -20.77
N LYS A 41 -11.50 19.55 -19.45
CA LYS A 41 -12.49 19.01 -18.49
C LYS A 41 -12.22 19.53 -17.06
N ALA A 42 -12.14 20.85 -16.91
CA ALA A 42 -12.21 21.52 -15.61
C ALA A 42 -13.68 21.90 -15.35
N ARG A 43 -14.54 20.91 -15.05
CA ARG A 43 -15.93 21.20 -14.63
C ARG A 43 -16.52 20.11 -13.73
N ALA A 44 -15.74 19.66 -12.75
CA ALA A 44 -16.21 18.79 -11.68
C ALA A 44 -15.50 19.07 -10.34
N ARG A 45 -14.87 20.25 -10.18
CA ARG A 45 -13.94 20.51 -9.07
C ARG A 45 -14.50 21.36 -7.93
N GLU A 46 -15.79 21.69 -7.96
CA GLU A 46 -16.41 22.52 -6.92
C GLU A 46 -17.81 21.98 -6.62
N LEU A 47 -17.88 20.97 -5.75
CA LEU A 47 -19.07 20.70 -4.93
C LEU A 47 -18.53 20.43 -3.53
N GLY A 48 -18.90 21.31 -2.59
CA GLY A 48 -18.36 21.37 -1.24
C GLY A 48 -18.47 20.05 -0.48
N GLU A 49 -17.45 19.77 0.32
CA GLU A 49 -17.35 18.60 1.20
C GLU A 49 -18.12 18.78 2.53
N GLU A 50 -18.77 19.94 2.76
CA GLU A 50 -19.31 20.30 4.07
C GLU A 50 -20.70 19.71 4.41
N ASP A 51 -21.43 19.11 3.45
CA ASP A 51 -22.78 18.56 3.68
C ASP A 51 -22.93 17.11 3.19
N ARG A 52 -22.20 16.15 3.76
CA ARG A 52 -22.45 14.71 3.50
C ARG A 52 -23.14 14.04 4.68
N GLU A 53 -24.37 13.58 4.46
CA GLU A 53 -25.03 12.64 5.35
C GLU A 53 -24.25 11.30 5.44
N PRO A 54 -24.20 10.64 6.61
CA PRO A 54 -23.38 9.43 6.84
C PRO A 54 -23.74 8.21 5.99
N SER A 55 -24.85 8.26 5.23
CA SER A 55 -25.43 7.14 4.49
C SER A 55 -25.21 7.20 2.96
N SER A 56 -24.47 8.19 2.45
CA SER A 56 -24.21 8.30 1.01
C SER A 56 -23.10 7.34 0.53
N PRO A 57 -23.32 6.57 -0.56
CA PRO A 57 -22.39 5.54 -1.02
C PRO A 57 -21.05 6.09 -1.56
N ARG A 58 -19.93 5.43 -1.23
CA ARG A 58 -18.56 5.84 -1.58
C ARG A 58 -18.29 5.71 -3.08
N ARG A 59 -18.21 6.83 -3.80
CA ARG A 59 -17.72 6.87 -5.19
C ARG A 59 -16.19 6.80 -5.25
N TYR A 60 -15.65 6.08 -6.23
CA TYR A 60 -14.20 6.02 -6.44
C TYR A 60 -13.66 7.41 -6.77
N THR A 61 -12.76 7.92 -5.93
CA THR A 61 -12.09 9.21 -6.15
C THR A 61 -10.63 8.94 -6.49
N PRO A 62 -10.22 9.07 -7.77
CA PRO A 62 -8.84 8.80 -8.14
C PRO A 62 -7.89 9.78 -7.44
N PRO A 63 -6.69 9.32 -7.04
CA PRO A 63 -5.70 10.18 -6.43
C PRO A 63 -5.21 11.24 -7.45
N PRO A 64 -4.70 12.40 -6.98
CA PRO A 64 -4.18 13.44 -7.86
C PRO A 64 -3.11 12.93 -8.82
N ASP A 65 -3.15 13.36 -10.08
CA ASP A 65 -2.13 12.98 -11.10
C ASP A 65 -0.74 13.58 -10.84
N LYS A 66 -0.66 14.58 -9.97
CA LYS A 66 0.59 15.22 -9.58
C LYS A 66 0.64 15.40 -8.06
N PRO A 67 1.83 15.33 -7.46
CA PRO A 67 2.05 15.69 -6.07
C PRO A 67 1.43 17.04 -5.72
N VAL A 68 0.50 17.05 -4.77
CA VAL A 68 -0.14 18.29 -4.29
C VAL A 68 0.61 18.92 -3.10
N THR A 69 1.38 18.12 -2.36
CA THR A 69 2.14 18.56 -1.21
C THR A 69 3.63 18.29 -1.39
N ASN A 70 4.46 18.99 -0.61
CA ASN A 70 5.89 18.68 -0.52
C ASN A 70 6.12 17.75 0.68
N LEU A 71 6.75 16.60 0.45
CA LEU A 71 7.07 15.61 1.48
C LEU A 71 8.06 16.15 2.54
N SER A 72 8.84 17.17 2.23
CA SER A 72 9.71 17.84 3.20
C SER A 72 8.95 18.75 4.17
N LYS A 73 7.71 19.10 3.86
CA LYS A 73 6.86 19.89 4.76
C LYS A 73 6.24 18.96 5.81
N LYS A 74 6.65 19.14 7.06
CA LYS A 74 6.09 18.44 8.21
C LYS A 74 4.62 18.83 8.41
N TRP A 75 3.81 17.84 8.77
CA TRP A 75 2.46 18.05 9.28
C TRP A 75 2.55 18.53 10.74
N GLU A 76 1.98 19.70 11.01
CA GLU A 76 1.76 20.21 12.37
C GLU A 76 0.46 19.64 12.96
N LYS A 77 -0.51 19.34 12.08
CA LYS A 77 -1.78 18.71 12.41
C LYS A 77 -2.05 17.58 11.42
N GLN A 78 -2.84 16.61 11.84
CA GLN A 78 -3.30 15.54 10.98
C GLN A 78 -4.05 16.12 9.76
N PRO A 79 -3.86 15.56 8.56
CA PRO A 79 -4.57 16.02 7.37
C PRO A 79 -6.04 15.58 7.35
N ASP A 80 -6.89 16.38 6.71
CA ASP A 80 -8.35 16.22 6.71
C ASP A 80 -8.80 14.83 6.25
N TYR A 81 -8.13 14.22 5.26
CA TYR A 81 -8.48 12.89 4.76
C TYR A 81 -8.25 11.75 5.76
N LEU A 82 -7.44 11.96 6.79
CA LEU A 82 -7.32 11.05 7.92
C LEU A 82 -8.36 11.39 8.99
N ASP A 83 -8.65 12.67 9.24
CA ASP A 83 -9.67 13.11 10.20
C ASP A 83 -11.08 12.64 9.81
N MET A 84 -11.37 12.55 8.51
CA MET A 84 -12.62 11.98 7.98
C MET A 84 -12.86 10.53 8.39
N THR A 85 -11.83 9.79 8.80
CA THR A 85 -12.00 8.42 9.33
C THR A 85 -12.53 8.41 10.76
N GLY A 86 -12.57 9.58 11.42
CA GLY A 86 -12.96 9.71 12.84
C GLY A 86 -11.86 9.30 13.82
N LEU A 87 -10.62 9.13 13.34
CA LEU A 87 -9.49 8.67 14.12
C LEU A 87 -8.40 9.73 14.19
N SER A 88 -7.68 9.76 15.31
CA SER A 88 -6.60 10.72 15.55
C SER A 88 -5.29 9.99 15.87
N LEU A 89 -4.23 10.33 15.14
CA LEU A 89 -2.86 9.91 15.42
C LEU A 89 -2.36 10.59 16.69
N HIS A 90 -1.61 9.86 17.51
CA HIS A 90 -0.85 10.47 18.59
C HIS A 90 0.31 11.33 18.05
N GLU A 91 0.78 12.31 18.82
CA GLU A 91 1.85 13.23 18.37
C GLU A 91 3.13 12.49 17.95
N TYR A 92 3.55 11.47 18.70
CA TYR A 92 4.72 10.66 18.35
C TYR A 92 4.52 9.85 17.05
N GLN A 93 3.28 9.43 16.77
CA GLN A 93 2.93 8.74 15.53
C GLN A 93 2.97 9.70 14.34
N LEU A 94 2.48 10.93 14.53
CA LEU A 94 2.56 12.00 13.52
C LEU A 94 4.02 12.32 13.18
N GLU A 95 4.90 12.38 14.19
CA GLU A 95 6.33 12.54 13.97
C GLU A 95 6.95 11.34 13.23
N GLY A 96 6.51 10.11 13.55
CA GLY A 96 6.82 8.88 12.80
C GLY A 96 6.50 9.01 11.32
N VAL A 97 5.26 9.37 11.01
CA VAL A 97 4.77 9.54 9.63
C VAL A 97 5.52 10.66 8.91
N ASN A 98 5.75 11.81 9.57
CA ASN A 98 6.52 12.91 8.99
C ASN A 98 7.94 12.48 8.60
N TRP A 99 8.59 11.68 9.44
CA TRP A 99 9.91 11.14 9.13
C TRP A 99 9.87 10.17 7.95
N LEU A 100 8.88 9.26 7.90
CA LEU A 100 8.71 8.34 6.77
C LEU A 100 8.45 9.07 5.44
N ARG A 101 7.60 10.11 5.46
CA ARG A 101 7.31 10.97 4.30
C ARG A 101 8.58 11.67 3.80
N TYR A 102 9.36 12.23 4.72
CA TYR A 102 10.63 12.87 4.37
C TYR A 102 11.62 11.87 3.74
N SER A 103 11.81 10.71 4.35
CA SER A 103 12.74 9.67 3.87
C SER A 103 12.35 9.12 2.50
N TRP A 104 11.05 8.94 2.23
CA TRP A 104 10.54 8.62 0.89
C TRP A 104 10.95 9.67 -0.13
N GLY A 105 10.79 10.96 0.19
CA GLY A 105 11.19 12.07 -0.70
C GLY A 105 12.69 12.10 -1.01
N GLN A 106 13.53 11.53 -0.13
CA GLN A 106 14.97 11.38 -0.35
C GLN A 106 15.36 10.05 -1.01
N GLY A 107 14.41 9.15 -1.28
CA GLY A 107 14.69 7.82 -1.83
C GLY A 107 15.51 6.93 -0.90
N THR A 108 15.39 7.13 0.41
CA THR A 108 16.19 6.45 1.44
C THR A 108 15.36 5.40 2.15
N ASP A 109 15.77 4.13 2.06
CA ASP A 109 15.14 3.01 2.79
C ASP A 109 15.15 3.27 4.31
N THR A 110 14.13 2.78 5.01
CA THR A 110 13.89 3.10 6.43
C THR A 110 13.62 1.89 7.30
N ILE A 111 13.98 2.04 8.58
CA ILE A 111 13.57 1.12 9.64
C ILE A 111 12.85 1.87 10.74
N LEU A 112 11.62 1.44 11.02
CA LEU A 112 10.83 1.88 12.17
C LEU A 112 11.01 0.87 13.30
N ALA A 113 11.88 1.21 14.26
CA ALA A 113 12.26 0.34 15.38
C ALA A 113 11.61 0.76 16.71
N ASP A 114 10.36 1.23 16.66
CA ASP A 114 9.59 1.60 17.85
C ASP A 114 9.21 0.37 18.68
N GLU A 115 9.00 0.56 19.98
CA GLU A 115 8.52 -0.47 20.89
C GLU A 115 7.22 -1.15 20.38
N MET A 116 7.04 -2.41 20.75
CA MET A 116 5.81 -3.15 20.46
C MET A 116 4.63 -2.44 21.12
N GLY A 117 3.53 -2.24 20.38
CA GLY A 117 2.33 -1.55 20.89
C GLY A 117 2.25 -0.04 20.60
N LEU A 118 3.33 0.61 20.13
CA LEU A 118 3.31 2.04 19.75
C LEU A 118 2.62 2.35 18.41
N GLY A 119 1.90 1.39 17.82
CA GLY A 119 1.13 1.63 16.59
C GLY A 119 1.98 1.77 15.32
N LYS A 120 3.09 1.03 15.18
CA LYS A 120 3.89 0.97 13.94
C LYS A 120 3.05 0.66 12.70
N THR A 121 2.06 -0.23 12.84
CA THR A 121 1.10 -0.57 11.80
C THR A 121 0.32 0.66 11.34
N ILE A 122 -0.27 1.39 12.27
CA ILE A 122 -1.06 2.61 12.01
C ILE A 122 -0.18 3.68 11.35
N GLN A 123 1.02 3.92 11.89
CA GLN A 123 1.98 4.86 11.30
C GLN A 123 2.32 4.49 9.85
N THR A 124 2.50 3.20 9.57
CA THR A 124 2.82 2.70 8.23
C THR A 124 1.65 2.89 7.28
N ILE A 125 0.43 2.57 7.71
CA ILE A 125 -0.78 2.74 6.89
C ILE A 125 -1.02 4.22 6.61
N ALA A 126 -0.94 5.09 7.62
CA ALA A 126 -1.07 6.53 7.46
C ALA A 126 0.00 7.10 6.50
N PHE A 127 1.23 6.60 6.58
CA PHE A 127 2.29 6.94 5.63
C PHE A 127 1.94 6.53 4.19
N LEU A 128 1.56 5.28 3.94
CA LEU A 128 1.19 4.82 2.59
C LEU A 128 -0.02 5.60 2.06
N TYR A 129 -1.02 5.82 2.92
CA TYR A 129 -2.23 6.55 2.58
C TYR A 129 -1.94 8.01 2.21
N SER A 130 -0.98 8.64 2.88
CA SER A 130 -0.49 9.98 2.53
C SER A 130 0.08 10.03 1.11
N LEU A 131 0.90 9.04 0.73
CA LEU A 131 1.50 9.00 -0.60
C LEU A 131 0.45 8.89 -1.71
N TYR A 132 -0.62 8.14 -1.44
CA TYR A 132 -1.73 7.97 -2.37
C TYR A 132 -2.57 9.24 -2.47
N LYS A 133 -3.08 9.75 -1.33
CA LYS A 133 -3.97 10.93 -1.31
C LYS A 133 -3.30 12.19 -1.81
N GLU A 134 -2.01 12.34 -1.55
CA GLU A 134 -1.24 13.49 -1.98
C GLU A 134 -0.68 13.34 -3.41
N GLY A 135 -0.90 12.20 -4.09
CA GLY A 135 -0.52 11.99 -5.49
C GLY A 135 0.98 11.71 -5.72
N HIS A 136 1.71 11.29 -4.70
CA HIS A 136 3.14 10.91 -4.80
C HIS A 136 3.33 9.50 -5.35
N SER A 137 2.46 8.56 -4.98
CA SER A 137 2.50 7.20 -5.49
C SER A 137 1.13 6.53 -5.38
N LYS A 138 0.67 5.92 -6.48
CA LYS A 138 -0.58 5.14 -6.52
C LYS A 138 -0.38 3.67 -6.08
N GLY A 139 0.84 3.27 -5.75
CA GLY A 139 1.25 1.88 -5.56
C GLY A 139 1.85 1.27 -6.85
N PRO A 140 2.02 -0.07 -6.91
CA PRO A 140 1.61 -1.05 -5.90
C PRO A 140 2.55 -1.09 -4.68
N PHE A 141 1.96 -1.34 -3.52
CA PHE A 141 2.65 -1.51 -2.23
C PHE A 141 2.58 -2.98 -1.79
N LEU A 142 3.73 -3.59 -1.54
CA LEU A 142 3.84 -4.97 -1.04
C LEU A 142 3.99 -4.95 0.47
N VAL A 143 3.06 -5.57 1.20
CA VAL A 143 3.10 -5.63 2.66
C VAL A 143 3.30 -7.09 3.08
N ALA A 144 4.51 -7.39 3.52
CA ALA A 144 4.94 -8.71 3.96
C ALA A 144 4.83 -8.80 5.49
N VAL A 145 3.91 -9.63 5.97
CA VAL A 145 3.59 -9.73 7.40
C VAL A 145 3.54 -11.19 7.87
N PRO A 146 3.70 -11.47 9.17
CA PRO A 146 3.40 -12.80 9.71
C PRO A 146 1.95 -13.23 9.40
N LEU A 147 1.74 -14.50 9.06
CA LEU A 147 0.39 -15.04 8.78
C LEU A 147 -0.61 -14.76 9.90
N SER A 148 -0.15 -14.78 11.16
CA SER A 148 -0.96 -14.51 12.35
C SER A 148 -1.46 -13.07 12.47
N THR A 149 -0.81 -12.10 11.82
CA THR A 149 -1.17 -10.66 11.92
C THR A 149 -1.84 -10.13 10.67
N ILE A 150 -2.01 -10.94 9.62
CA ILE A 150 -2.67 -10.52 8.36
C ILE A 150 -4.06 -9.94 8.60
N ILE A 151 -4.89 -10.63 9.37
CA ILE A 151 -6.27 -10.17 9.66
C ILE A 151 -6.25 -8.83 10.42
N ASN A 152 -5.26 -8.62 11.30
CA ASN A 152 -5.10 -7.35 11.98
C ASN A 152 -4.74 -6.23 10.99
N TRP A 153 -3.76 -6.47 10.12
CA TRP A 153 -3.37 -5.51 9.08
C TRP A 153 -4.53 -5.16 8.14
N GLU A 154 -5.33 -6.14 7.73
CA GLU A 154 -6.51 -5.95 6.89
C GLU A 154 -7.54 -5.02 7.55
N ARG A 155 -7.88 -5.27 8.82
CA ARG A 155 -8.78 -4.41 9.60
C ARG A 155 -8.26 -2.98 9.72
N GLU A 156 -6.98 -2.82 10.03
CA GLU A 156 -6.37 -1.49 10.15
C GLU A 156 -6.37 -0.75 8.81
N PHE A 157 -6.17 -1.44 7.68
CA PHE A 157 -6.29 -0.83 6.35
C PHE A 157 -7.71 -0.35 6.06
N GLU A 158 -8.72 -1.18 6.35
CA GLU A 158 -10.13 -0.80 6.17
C GLU A 158 -10.50 0.42 7.01
N MET A 159 -9.93 0.50 8.22
CA MET A 159 -10.19 1.56 9.17
C MET A 159 -9.47 2.88 8.83
N TRP A 160 -8.17 2.83 8.54
CA TRP A 160 -7.32 4.02 8.36
C TRP A 160 -7.12 4.45 6.90
N ALA A 161 -7.32 3.54 5.95
CA ALA A 161 -7.14 3.80 4.52
C ALA A 161 -8.33 3.26 3.69
N PRO A 162 -9.56 3.73 3.94
CA PRO A 162 -10.78 3.19 3.33
C PRO A 162 -10.83 3.25 1.80
N ASP A 163 -10.04 4.14 1.19
CA ASP A 163 -9.99 4.30 -0.27
C ASP A 163 -8.94 3.41 -0.95
N PHE A 164 -8.20 2.60 -0.19
CA PHE A 164 -7.26 1.63 -0.75
C PHE A 164 -7.99 0.40 -1.26
N TYR A 165 -7.62 -0.04 -2.47
CA TYR A 165 -7.91 -1.39 -2.89
C TYR A 165 -6.83 -2.34 -2.35
N VAL A 166 -7.14 -3.00 -1.24
CA VAL A 166 -6.26 -3.94 -0.55
C VAL A 166 -6.64 -5.37 -0.93
N VAL A 167 -5.66 -6.14 -1.41
CA VAL A 167 -5.84 -7.55 -1.76
C VAL A 167 -5.03 -8.41 -0.81
N THR A 168 -5.71 -9.29 -0.09
CA THR A 168 -5.08 -10.27 0.81
C THR A 168 -4.69 -11.52 0.02
N TYR A 169 -3.39 -11.70 -0.22
CA TYR A 169 -2.83 -12.80 -1.00
C TYR A 169 -2.38 -13.94 -0.08
N VAL A 170 -3.35 -14.74 0.35
CA VAL A 170 -3.14 -15.93 1.17
C VAL A 170 -4.06 -17.06 0.72
N GLY A 171 -3.80 -18.27 1.23
CA GLY A 171 -4.65 -19.42 0.99
C GLY A 171 -3.95 -20.53 0.20
N ASP A 172 -4.75 -21.50 -0.20
CA ASP A 172 -4.32 -22.67 -0.93
C ASP A 172 -4.03 -22.36 -2.41
N ARG A 173 -3.74 -23.39 -3.20
CA ARG A 173 -3.38 -23.19 -4.61
C ARG A 173 -4.54 -22.65 -5.44
N GLU A 174 -5.75 -23.09 -5.15
CA GLU A 174 -6.96 -22.74 -5.89
C GLU A 174 -7.38 -21.30 -5.58
N SER A 175 -7.41 -20.91 -4.31
CA SER A 175 -7.68 -19.53 -3.88
C SER A 175 -6.70 -18.55 -4.53
N ARG A 176 -5.41 -18.88 -4.53
CA ARG A 176 -4.39 -18.04 -5.18
C ARG A 176 -4.53 -18.00 -6.70
N SER A 177 -5.03 -19.07 -7.32
CA SER A 177 -5.33 -19.09 -8.76
C SER A 177 -6.42 -18.08 -9.09
N MET A 178 -7.49 -18.07 -8.31
CA MET A 178 -8.61 -17.13 -8.44
C MET A 178 -8.15 -15.68 -8.26
N ILE A 179 -7.35 -15.40 -7.22
CA ILE A 179 -6.83 -14.05 -6.96
C ILE A 179 -5.94 -13.59 -8.12
N ARG A 180 -5.07 -14.45 -8.65
CA ARG A 180 -4.20 -14.09 -9.79
C ARG A 180 -4.99 -13.72 -11.03
N GLU A 181 -6.09 -14.42 -11.27
CA GLU A 181 -6.92 -14.25 -12.46
C GLU A 181 -7.83 -13.02 -12.37
N HIS A 182 -8.39 -12.72 -11.19
CA HIS A 182 -9.45 -11.72 -11.05
C HIS A 182 -9.03 -10.42 -10.34
N GLU A 183 -7.93 -10.44 -9.58
CA GLU A 183 -7.54 -9.31 -8.71
C GLU A 183 -6.25 -8.61 -9.11
N LEU A 184 -5.36 -9.27 -9.87
CA LEU A 184 -4.06 -8.67 -10.16
C LEU A 184 -4.08 -7.70 -11.36
N SER A 185 -4.94 -7.93 -12.36
CA SER A 185 -5.04 -7.05 -13.54
C SER A 185 -6.47 -7.00 -14.09
N PHE A 186 -6.81 -5.90 -14.76
CA PHE A 186 -8.08 -5.72 -15.48
C PHE A 186 -8.07 -6.32 -16.89
N GLU A 187 -6.91 -6.78 -17.37
CA GLU A 187 -6.74 -7.31 -18.72
C GLU A 187 -6.96 -8.83 -18.72
N GLU A 188 -8.03 -9.28 -19.38
CA GLU A 188 -8.32 -10.71 -19.56
C GLU A 188 -7.15 -11.39 -20.30
N GLY A 189 -6.50 -12.35 -19.65
CA GLY A 189 -5.33 -13.07 -20.19
C GLY A 189 -3.95 -12.50 -19.80
N ALA A 190 -3.87 -11.51 -18.90
CA ALA A 190 -2.59 -11.01 -18.36
C ALA A 190 -1.75 -12.10 -17.66
N VAL A 191 -2.41 -13.15 -17.15
CA VAL A 191 -1.80 -14.35 -16.56
C VAL A 191 -2.12 -15.55 -17.46
N ARG A 192 -1.12 -16.08 -18.17
CA ARG A 192 -1.30 -17.20 -19.15
C ARG A 192 -1.75 -18.52 -18.52
N SER A 193 -1.54 -18.69 -17.22
CA SER A 193 -2.02 -19.86 -16.47
C SER A 193 -2.30 -19.45 -15.03
N ALA A 194 -3.57 -19.47 -14.64
CA ALA A 194 -3.98 -19.19 -13.26
C ALA A 194 -3.37 -20.24 -12.29
N SER A 195 -3.14 -21.48 -12.76
CA SER A 195 -2.66 -22.62 -11.97
C SER A 195 -1.19 -22.55 -11.51
N LYS A 196 -0.36 -21.72 -12.14
CA LYS A 196 1.06 -21.50 -11.79
C LYS A 196 1.34 -20.01 -11.78
N ALA A 197 2.02 -19.51 -10.76
CA ALA A 197 2.50 -18.13 -10.70
C ALA A 197 3.39 -17.85 -11.93
N THR A 198 2.84 -17.18 -12.94
CA THR A 198 3.54 -16.81 -14.17
C THR A 198 3.73 -15.30 -14.21
N ARG A 199 4.71 -14.84 -15.00
CA ARG A 199 5.05 -13.42 -15.12
C ARG A 199 3.85 -12.61 -15.63
N ILE A 200 3.44 -11.58 -14.89
CA ILE A 200 2.41 -10.63 -15.31
C ILE A 200 3.01 -9.74 -16.40
N ARG A 201 2.28 -9.56 -17.51
CA ARG A 201 2.73 -8.75 -18.66
C ARG A 201 2.26 -7.31 -18.64
N THR A 202 1.30 -7.00 -17.79
CA THR A 202 0.61 -5.70 -17.74
C THR A 202 1.22 -4.84 -16.65
N THR A 203 1.52 -3.58 -16.97
CA THR A 203 2.05 -2.60 -16.01
C THR A 203 0.97 -2.00 -15.10
N ASN A 204 -0.31 -2.22 -15.43
CA ASN A 204 -1.44 -1.72 -14.67
C ASN A 204 -2.01 -2.84 -13.79
N VAL A 205 -1.77 -2.69 -12.50
CA VAL A 205 -2.36 -3.49 -11.43
C VAL A 205 -3.67 -2.85 -10.97
N LYS A 206 -4.63 -3.69 -10.57
CA LYS A 206 -5.94 -3.24 -10.06
C LYS A 206 -5.87 -2.75 -8.60
N PHE A 207 -4.89 -3.25 -7.84
CA PHE A 207 -4.75 -3.01 -6.40
C PHE A 207 -3.68 -1.99 -6.06
N ASN A 208 -3.90 -1.33 -4.92
CA ASN A 208 -2.93 -0.41 -4.34
C ASN A 208 -2.01 -1.15 -3.38
N VAL A 209 -2.55 -2.08 -2.58
CA VAL A 209 -1.82 -2.84 -1.56
C VAL A 209 -2.01 -4.33 -1.77
N LEU A 210 -0.92 -5.09 -1.75
CA LEU A 210 -0.93 -6.55 -1.65
C LEU A 210 -0.45 -6.96 -0.26
N LEU A 211 -1.34 -7.54 0.54
CA LEU A 211 -1.03 -8.04 1.87
C LEU A 211 -0.75 -9.54 1.79
N THR A 212 0.42 -9.99 2.23
CA THR A 212 0.85 -11.38 2.03
C THR A 212 1.81 -11.85 3.11
N SER A 213 1.97 -13.17 3.25
CA SER A 213 2.99 -13.77 4.11
C SER A 213 4.35 -13.92 3.41
N TYR A 214 5.41 -14.10 4.19
CA TYR A 214 6.77 -14.31 3.68
C TYR A 214 6.89 -15.58 2.82
N GLU A 215 6.15 -16.62 3.18
CA GLU A 215 6.13 -17.89 2.47
C GLU A 215 5.55 -17.71 1.06
N MET A 216 4.47 -16.94 0.93
CA MET A 216 3.82 -16.67 -0.36
C MET A 216 4.74 -15.89 -1.31
N ILE A 217 5.48 -14.90 -0.81
CA ILE A 217 6.50 -14.16 -1.58
C ILE A 217 7.55 -15.11 -2.17
N SER A 218 7.97 -16.11 -1.40
CA SER A 218 8.94 -17.10 -1.84
C SER A 218 8.37 -18.14 -2.80
N MET A 219 7.10 -18.52 -2.63
CA MET A 219 6.44 -19.52 -3.48
C MET A 219 6.04 -18.98 -4.84
N ASP A 220 5.52 -17.76 -4.90
CA ASP A 220 4.96 -17.15 -6.12
C ASP A 220 5.86 -16.06 -6.71
N GLN A 221 7.17 -16.20 -6.50
CA GLN A 221 8.21 -15.28 -6.96
C GLN A 221 8.06 -14.89 -8.44
N ALA A 222 7.73 -15.83 -9.32
CA ALA A 222 7.64 -15.56 -10.76
C ALA A 222 6.50 -14.57 -11.10
N CYS A 223 5.42 -14.56 -10.34
CA CYS A 223 4.31 -13.64 -10.49
C CYS A 223 4.60 -12.32 -9.77
N LEU A 224 4.90 -12.38 -8.48
CA LEU A 224 5.07 -11.19 -7.64
C LEU A 224 6.35 -10.41 -7.99
N GLY A 225 7.44 -11.10 -8.34
CA GLY A 225 8.69 -10.47 -8.76
C GLY A 225 8.65 -9.87 -10.16
N SER A 226 7.56 -10.07 -10.91
CA SER A 226 7.38 -9.44 -12.22
C SER A 226 6.79 -8.03 -12.16
N LEU A 227 6.27 -7.64 -11.01
CA LEU A 227 5.68 -6.34 -10.76
C LEU A 227 6.75 -5.34 -10.31
N GLU A 228 6.54 -4.06 -10.66
CA GLU A 228 7.35 -2.94 -10.17
C GLU A 228 6.70 -2.40 -8.91
N TRP A 229 7.30 -2.67 -7.76
CA TRP A 229 6.77 -2.29 -6.46
C TRP A 229 7.26 -0.91 -6.06
N ALA A 230 6.33 -0.02 -5.73
CA ALA A 230 6.67 1.31 -5.25
C ALA A 230 7.21 1.26 -3.81
N CYS A 231 6.62 0.43 -2.96
CA CYS A 231 7.05 0.25 -1.57
C CYS A 231 7.00 -1.22 -1.18
N LEU A 232 8.01 -1.70 -0.48
CA LEU A 232 7.96 -2.93 0.31
C LEU A 232 7.91 -2.56 1.78
N VAL A 233 6.88 -3.02 2.48
CA VAL A 233 6.80 -3.02 3.94
C VAL A 233 7.05 -4.42 4.44
N VAL A 234 7.97 -4.59 5.39
CA VAL A 234 8.19 -5.85 6.09
C VAL A 234 7.92 -5.66 7.58
N ASP A 235 6.85 -6.26 8.06
CA ASP A 235 6.59 -6.35 9.50
C ASP A 235 7.52 -7.38 10.16
N GLU A 236 7.72 -7.29 11.47
CA GLU A 236 8.60 -8.15 12.26
C GLU A 236 9.95 -8.50 11.57
N ALA A 237 10.62 -7.48 11.04
CA ALA A 237 11.82 -7.62 10.22
C ALA A 237 13.01 -8.28 10.97
N HIS A 238 12.92 -8.40 12.30
CA HIS A 238 13.86 -9.19 13.10
C HIS A 238 13.89 -10.68 12.69
N ARG A 239 12.88 -11.16 11.96
CA ARG A 239 12.85 -12.51 11.37
C ARG A 239 13.83 -12.66 10.20
N LEU A 240 14.34 -11.55 9.65
CA LEU A 240 15.22 -11.51 8.49
C LEU A 240 16.73 -11.64 8.82
N LYS A 241 17.08 -12.20 9.98
CA LYS A 241 18.45 -12.28 10.51
C LYS A 241 19.49 -12.98 9.62
N SER A 242 19.08 -13.70 8.57
CA SER A 242 20.01 -14.42 7.69
C SER A 242 19.87 -13.95 6.25
N ASN A 243 20.96 -13.35 5.75
CA ASN A 243 21.13 -12.98 4.33
C ASN A 243 21.23 -14.20 3.40
N GLN A 244 21.29 -15.41 3.98
CA GLN A 244 21.22 -16.68 3.24
C GLN A 244 19.79 -17.23 3.15
N SER A 245 18.81 -16.59 3.80
CA SER A 245 17.42 -17.03 3.72
C SER A 245 16.91 -16.96 2.27
N LYS A 246 16.15 -17.98 1.88
CA LYS A 246 15.51 -18.04 0.55
C LYS A 246 14.69 -16.77 0.30
N PHE A 247 13.95 -16.32 1.31
CA PHE A 247 13.15 -15.10 1.26
C PHE A 247 13.98 -13.85 0.90
N PHE A 248 15.14 -13.65 1.54
CA PHE A 248 15.99 -12.49 1.25
C PHE A 248 16.53 -12.51 -0.19
N ARG A 249 16.99 -13.67 -0.66
CA ARG A 249 17.48 -13.84 -2.04
C ARG A 249 16.38 -13.59 -3.07
N VAL A 250 15.14 -13.96 -2.75
CA VAL A 250 13.97 -13.74 -3.59
C VAL A 250 13.61 -12.25 -3.63
N LEU A 251 13.51 -11.60 -2.47
CA LEU A 251 13.20 -10.16 -2.38
C LEU A 251 14.21 -9.28 -3.11
N ASN A 252 15.50 -9.61 -3.08
CA ASN A 252 16.51 -8.84 -3.79
C ASN A 252 16.38 -8.90 -5.31
N GLN A 253 15.61 -9.86 -5.85
CA GLN A 253 15.33 -9.96 -7.28
C GLN A 253 14.11 -9.13 -7.69
N TYR A 254 13.34 -8.61 -6.74
CA TYR A 254 12.14 -7.82 -7.02
C TYR A 254 12.56 -6.39 -7.34
N ASN A 255 11.86 -5.77 -8.30
CA ASN A 255 12.00 -4.35 -8.55
C ASN A 255 11.23 -3.58 -7.48
N ILE A 256 11.93 -3.05 -6.48
CA ILE A 256 11.36 -2.31 -5.34
C ILE A 256 12.05 -0.95 -5.25
N VAL A 257 11.25 0.11 -5.27
CA VAL A 257 11.75 1.50 -5.20
C VAL A 257 12.13 1.91 -3.79
N TYR A 258 11.34 1.53 -2.79
CA TYR A 258 11.55 1.91 -1.39
C TYR A 258 11.23 0.74 -0.45
N ARG A 259 12.06 0.56 0.58
CA ARG A 259 11.90 -0.47 1.61
C ARG A 259 11.68 0.16 2.99
N LEU A 260 10.62 -0.28 3.67
CA LEU A 260 10.29 0.03 5.05
C LEU A 260 10.30 -1.25 5.87
N LEU A 261 11.16 -1.31 6.88
CA LEU A 261 11.22 -2.44 7.81
C LEU A 261 10.65 -2.02 9.17
N LEU A 262 9.75 -2.84 9.72
CA LEU A 262 9.18 -2.62 11.04
C LEU A 262 9.75 -3.65 12.01
N THR A 263 10.21 -3.21 13.17
CA THR A 263 10.69 -4.13 14.21
C THR A 263 10.38 -3.59 15.60
N GLY A 264 9.93 -4.46 16.49
CA GLY A 264 9.74 -4.13 17.92
C GLY A 264 10.98 -4.37 18.77
N THR A 265 11.98 -5.08 18.24
CA THR A 265 13.19 -5.43 18.97
C THR A 265 14.31 -4.49 18.54
N PRO A 266 14.89 -3.67 19.45
CA PRO A 266 16.05 -2.86 19.10
C PRO A 266 17.16 -3.78 18.60
N LEU A 267 17.77 -3.42 17.48
CA LEU A 267 18.83 -4.15 16.79
C LEU A 267 20.11 -4.17 17.66
N GLN A 268 20.10 -4.94 18.75
CA GLN A 268 21.18 -4.99 19.74
C GLN A 268 22.41 -5.81 19.32
N ASN A 269 22.45 -6.37 18.11
CA ASN A 269 23.60 -7.16 17.65
C ASN A 269 23.90 -6.91 16.17
N ASN A 270 25.03 -6.23 15.90
CA ASN A 270 25.66 -6.01 14.60
C ASN A 270 24.72 -5.63 13.45
N LEU A 271 24.65 -4.33 13.15
CA LEU A 271 24.07 -3.79 11.91
C LEU A 271 24.65 -4.47 10.64
N GLU A 272 25.85 -5.06 10.73
CA GLU A 272 26.48 -5.86 9.66
C GLU A 272 25.70 -7.13 9.27
N ASN A 273 24.84 -7.68 10.15
CA ASN A 273 24.19 -8.98 9.91
C ASN A 273 22.95 -8.92 8.99
N PHE A 274 22.38 -7.75 8.69
CA PHE A 274 21.26 -7.67 7.74
C PHE A 274 21.69 -6.99 6.43
N SER A 275 22.08 -7.75 5.42
CA SER A 275 22.40 -7.23 4.08
C SER A 275 21.19 -6.63 3.34
N ILE A 276 20.02 -6.49 3.98
CA ILE A 276 18.91 -5.65 3.49
C ILE A 276 19.29 -4.16 3.60
N TYR A 277 20.24 -3.80 4.47
CA TYR A 277 20.82 -2.46 4.48
C TYR A 277 21.58 -2.24 3.17
N SER A 278 20.92 -1.66 2.17
CA SER A 278 21.62 -0.73 1.29
C SER A 278 22.38 0.24 2.19
N THR A 279 23.60 0.62 1.80
CA THR A 279 24.45 1.57 2.54
C THR A 279 23.75 2.91 2.84
N SER A 280 22.55 3.13 2.27
CA SER A 280 21.70 4.31 2.46
C SER A 280 20.57 4.15 3.49
N CYS A 281 20.36 3.01 4.16
CA CYS A 281 19.18 2.81 5.02
C CYS A 281 19.31 3.54 6.38
N VAL A 282 18.24 4.23 6.82
CA VAL A 282 18.23 5.03 8.06
C VAL A 282 17.29 4.43 9.12
N LEU A 283 17.77 4.37 10.36
CA LEU A 283 17.03 3.85 11.52
C LEU A 283 16.38 4.99 12.31
N LYS A 284 15.06 4.91 12.55
CA LYS A 284 14.39 5.73 13.56
C LYS A 284 14.20 4.92 14.84
N ASN A 285 14.63 5.49 15.97
CA ASN A 285 14.41 4.93 17.30
C ASN A 285 13.77 6.01 18.19
N SER A 286 12.50 5.83 18.56
CA SER A 286 11.76 6.79 19.38
C SER A 286 12.31 6.95 20.80
N LEU A 287 13.18 6.04 21.28
CA LEU A 287 13.83 6.15 22.60
C LEU A 287 15.06 7.09 22.63
N ILE A 288 15.53 7.58 21.48
CA ILE A 288 16.76 8.41 21.40
C ILE A 288 16.43 9.92 21.27
N TYR A 289 15.17 10.30 21.07
CA TYR A 289 14.76 11.71 21.00
C TYR A 289 14.44 12.29 22.39
N HIS A 290 15.43 12.30 23.28
CA HIS A 290 15.51 13.37 24.29
C HIS A 290 16.56 14.36 23.79
N PRO A 291 16.17 15.56 23.32
CA PRO A 291 17.15 16.62 23.14
C PRO A 291 17.64 17.00 24.54
N SER A 292 18.86 16.60 24.86
CA SER A 292 19.62 17.23 25.93
C SER A 292 19.62 18.74 25.69
N LYS A 293 18.97 19.47 26.61
CA LYS A 293 19.11 20.92 26.75
C LYS A 293 20.57 21.32 26.92
#